data_AF-A0A9P0PBW5-F1
#
_entry.id   AF-A0A9P0PBW5-F1
#
_cell.length_a   1.000
_cell.length_b   1.000
_cell.length_c   1.000
_cell.angle_alpha   90.00
_cell.angle_beta   90.00
_cell.angle_gamma   90.00
#
_symmetry.space_group_name_H-M   'P 1'
#
loop_
_entity.id
_entity.type
_entity.pdbx_description
1 polymer ?
#
loop_
_entity_poly.entity_id
_entity_poly.type
_entity_poly.pdbx_seq_one_letter_code
_entity_poly.pdbx_strand_id
1 'polypeptide(L)'
;MNTENNSSGNESEVVSRQNESKKRKKYGRMRDVMKKIRLQSHEVGANCNCRKQCFQNVPEEARKTILKNFNAMTSINEQNSYLCGLITVLLIRRRRPRKDEDVANLRSSAYSYRINNAMY
;
A
#
# COMPACT_ATOMS: atom_id res chain seq x y z
N MET A 1 4.80 -89.78 29.41
CA MET A 1 4.27 -89.25 28.12
C MET A 1 3.71 -87.88 28.44
N ASN A 2 4.52 -86.83 28.34
CA ASN A 2 4.93 -86.08 27.14
C ASN A 2 3.95 -84.91 26.87
N THR A 3 4.45 -83.69 27.14
CA THR A 3 4.42 -82.43 26.33
C THR A 3 3.18 -82.13 25.47
N GLU A 4 2.63 -80.90 25.38
CA GLU A 4 3.29 -79.64 24.98
C GLU A 4 2.34 -78.41 25.07
N ASN A 5 2.95 -77.21 25.08
CA ASN A 5 2.35 -75.86 25.10
C ASN A 5 1.87 -75.35 23.73
N ASN A 6 0.93 -74.38 23.67
CA ASN A 6 0.95 -73.14 22.85
C ASN A 6 -0.39 -72.36 22.98
N SER A 7 -0.42 -71.14 23.53
CA SER A 7 -0.19 -69.82 22.88
C SER A 7 -1.26 -69.41 21.87
N SER A 8 -1.98 -68.32 22.16
CA SER A 8 -2.51 -67.34 21.19
C SER A 8 -3.06 -66.13 21.94
N GLY A 9 -2.30 -65.03 21.96
CA GLY A 9 -2.80 -63.71 22.34
C GLY A 9 -3.68 -63.10 21.24
N ASN A 10 -4.45 -62.08 21.60
CA ASN A 10 -4.95 -61.06 20.67
C ASN A 10 -5.21 -59.79 21.51
N GLU A 11 -4.23 -58.88 21.48
CA GLU A 11 -4.21 -57.73 20.57
C GLU A 11 -5.10 -56.60 21.10
N SER A 12 -4.48 -55.80 21.96
CA SER A 12 -4.86 -54.43 22.27
C SER A 12 -4.95 -53.61 20.98
N GLU A 13 -6.15 -53.18 20.62
CA GLU A 13 -6.38 -52.15 19.58
C GLU A 13 -5.64 -50.86 19.98
N VAL A 14 -4.45 -50.68 19.41
CA VAL A 14 -3.76 -49.40 19.42
C VAL A 14 -4.43 -48.51 18.39
N VAL A 15 -5.42 -47.72 18.84
CA VAL A 15 -5.99 -46.62 18.05
C VAL A 15 -4.87 -45.63 17.77
N SER A 16 -4.29 -45.72 16.57
CA SER A 16 -3.27 -44.80 16.10
C SER A 16 -3.88 -43.40 15.92
N ARG A 17 -3.73 -42.54 16.93
CA ARG A 17 -3.92 -41.10 16.77
C ARG A 17 -2.81 -40.61 15.84
N GLN A 18 -3.14 -40.51 14.55
CA GLN A 18 -2.28 -39.84 13.58
C GLN A 18 -2.07 -38.40 14.07
N ASN A 19 -0.87 -38.12 14.58
CA ASN A 19 -0.46 -36.78 14.95
C ASN A 19 -0.39 -35.95 13.66
N GLU A 20 -1.47 -35.25 13.33
CA GLU A 20 -1.43 -34.23 12.29
C GLU A 20 -0.35 -33.22 12.66
N SER A 21 0.75 -33.23 11.89
CA SER A 21 1.86 -32.31 12.11
C SER A 21 1.34 -30.89 12.00
N LYS A 22 1.40 -30.14 13.10
CA LYS A 22 1.00 -28.73 13.13
C LYS A 22 1.85 -27.99 12.09
N LYS A 23 1.20 -27.47 11.04
CA LYS A 23 1.87 -26.69 9.99
C LYS A 23 2.66 -25.55 10.65
N ARG A 24 3.95 -25.44 10.32
CA ARG A 24 4.84 -24.41 10.86
C ARG A 24 4.22 -23.04 10.61
N LYS A 25 4.11 -22.23 11.66
CA LYS A 25 3.64 -20.84 11.58
C LYS A 25 4.46 -20.09 10.54
N LYS A 26 3.79 -19.55 9.51
CA LYS A 26 4.43 -18.68 8.52
C LYS A 26 4.51 -17.28 9.10
N TYR A 27 5.63 -16.95 9.72
CA TYR A 27 5.98 -15.58 10.03
C TYR A 27 6.43 -14.94 8.70
N GLY A 28 5.70 -13.92 8.23
CA GLY A 28 6.02 -13.24 6.96
C GLY A 28 7.46 -12.75 6.93
N ARG A 29 8.03 -12.52 5.74
CA ARG A 29 9.42 -12.03 5.65
C ARG A 29 9.48 -10.62 6.23
N MET A 30 10.51 -10.33 7.02
CA MET A 30 10.72 -8.99 7.60
C MET A 30 10.76 -7.89 6.54
N ARG A 31 11.28 -8.19 5.34
CA ARG A 31 11.25 -7.27 4.19
C ARG A 31 9.82 -6.88 3.79
N ASP A 32 8.88 -7.82 3.81
CA ASP A 32 7.50 -7.59 3.42
C ASP A 32 6.78 -6.72 4.48
N VAL A 33 7.09 -6.97 5.75
CA VAL A 33 6.62 -6.13 6.87
C VAL A 33 7.15 -4.70 6.72
N MET A 34 8.46 -4.54 6.51
CA MET A 34 9.07 -3.21 6.35
C MET A 34 8.51 -2.46 5.14
N LYS A 35 8.21 -3.18 4.04
CA LYS A 35 7.57 -2.60 2.86
C LYS A 35 6.18 -2.04 3.18
N LYS A 36 5.39 -2.77 3.98
CA LYS A 36 4.07 -2.30 4.44
C LYS A 36 4.18 -1.12 5.40
N ILE A 37 5.11 -1.15 6.35
CA ILE A 37 5.34 -0.03 7.27
C ILE A 37 5.61 1.24 6.47
N ARG A 38 6.56 1.19 5.52
CA ARG A 38 6.89 2.35 4.67
C ARG A 38 5.71 2.86 3.84
N LEU A 39 4.82 1.96 3.42
CA LEU A 39 3.64 2.30 2.63
C LEU A 39 2.58 3.05 3.44
N GLN A 40 2.47 2.75 4.74
CA GLN A 40 1.35 3.19 5.59
C GLN A 40 1.77 4.20 6.66
N SER A 41 3.05 4.54 6.76
CA SER A 41 3.61 5.42 7.78
C SER A 41 3.86 6.83 7.29
N HIS A 42 3.06 7.35 6.34
CA HIS A 42 3.22 8.74 5.91
C HIS A 42 2.69 9.69 6.98
N GLU A 43 3.38 10.81 7.18
CA GLU A 43 3.03 11.86 8.13
C GLU A 43 2.85 13.22 7.44
N VAL A 44 2.08 14.11 8.06
CA VAL A 44 1.95 15.48 7.58
C VAL A 44 3.26 16.21 7.88
N GLY A 45 3.97 16.63 6.84
CA GLY A 45 5.19 17.43 6.98
C GLY A 45 4.91 18.87 7.43
N ALA A 46 5.97 19.65 7.58
CA ALA A 46 5.87 21.09 7.83
C ALA A 46 5.20 21.83 6.65
N ASN A 47 4.78 23.07 6.89
CA ASN A 47 4.22 23.92 5.85
C ASN A 47 5.22 24.07 4.69
N CYS A 48 4.79 23.65 3.49
CA CYS A 48 5.65 23.65 2.31
C CYS A 48 5.87 25.03 1.69
N ASN A 49 5.19 26.08 2.17
CA ASN A 49 5.30 27.47 1.70
C ASN A 49 5.20 27.64 0.17
N CYS A 50 4.53 26.70 -0.49
CA CYS A 50 4.44 26.69 -1.94
C CYS A 50 3.50 27.80 -2.43
N ARG A 51 3.64 28.21 -3.70
CA ARG A 51 2.77 29.22 -4.33
C ARG A 51 1.28 28.86 -4.33
N LYS A 52 0.97 27.57 -4.18
CA LYS A 52 -0.42 27.07 -4.09
C LYS A 52 -1.00 27.18 -2.68
N GLN A 53 -0.22 27.63 -1.70
CA GLN A 53 -0.63 27.85 -0.32
C GLN A 53 -1.41 26.64 0.25
N CYS A 54 -0.91 25.43 0.01
CA CYS A 54 -1.64 24.20 0.32
C CYS A 54 -2.08 24.12 1.78
N PHE A 55 -1.29 24.66 2.72
CA PHE A 55 -1.62 24.64 4.14
C PHE A 55 -2.69 25.65 4.56
N GLN A 56 -2.92 26.69 3.76
CA GLN A 56 -3.98 27.68 3.96
C GLN A 56 -5.26 27.26 3.24
N ASN A 57 -5.12 26.78 2.00
CA ASN A 57 -6.25 26.38 1.16
C ASN A 57 -6.87 25.03 1.56
N VAL A 58 -6.10 24.17 2.26
CA VAL A 58 -6.58 22.87 2.73
C VAL A 58 -6.59 22.87 4.26
N PRO A 59 -7.77 22.82 4.89
CA PRO A 59 -7.88 22.85 6.33
C PRO A 59 -7.22 21.61 6.93
N GLU A 60 -6.77 21.73 8.18
CA GLU A 60 -6.00 20.68 8.85
C GLU A 60 -6.75 19.34 8.90
N GLU A 61 -8.04 19.37 9.20
CA GLU A 61 -8.88 18.16 9.23
C GLU A 61 -8.96 17.46 7.88
N ALA A 62 -9.09 18.22 6.78
CA ALA A 62 -9.05 17.64 5.44
C ALA A 62 -7.69 17.01 5.14
N ARG A 63 -6.57 17.64 5.55
CA ARG A 63 -5.23 17.05 5.40
C ARG A 63 -5.09 15.75 6.17
N LYS A 64 -5.57 15.69 7.41
CA LYS A 64 -5.57 14.47 8.24
C LYS A 64 -6.39 13.37 7.58
N THR A 65 -7.60 13.67 7.09
CA THR A 65 -8.45 12.70 6.40
C THR A 65 -7.81 12.18 5.12
N ILE A 66 -7.24 13.06 4.28
CA ILE A 66 -6.53 12.66 3.06
C ILE A 66 -5.38 11.71 3.40
N LEU A 67 -4.56 12.06 4.40
CA LEU A 67 -3.41 11.25 4.81
C LEU A 67 -3.84 9.91 5.41
N LYS A 68 -4.87 9.91 6.26
CA LYS A 68 -5.45 8.69 6.83
C LYS A 68 -5.92 7.74 5.73
N ASN A 69 -6.66 8.25 4.75
CA ASN A 69 -7.14 7.46 3.62
C ASN A 69 -5.95 6.97 2.76
N PHE A 70 -4.93 7.80 2.59
CA PHE A 70 -3.72 7.43 1.84
C PHE A 70 -2.94 6.28 2.48
N ASN A 71 -2.78 6.33 3.81
CA ASN A 71 -2.13 5.30 4.61
C ASN A 71 -2.96 4.01 4.73
N ALA A 72 -4.28 4.10 4.55
CA ALA A 72 -5.16 2.93 4.55
C ALA A 72 -5.02 2.06 3.29
N MET A 73 -4.46 2.60 2.20
CA MET A 73 -4.26 1.85 0.96
C MET A 73 -3.28 0.68 1.14
N THR A 74 -3.55 -0.41 0.43
CA THR A 74 -2.89 -1.71 0.64
C THR A 74 -1.64 -1.91 -0.22
N SER A 75 -1.55 -1.19 -1.34
CA SER A 75 -0.46 -1.33 -2.30
C SER A 75 0.02 -0.01 -2.87
N ILE A 76 1.28 0.00 -3.34
CA ILE A 76 1.87 1.14 -4.06
C ILE A 76 1.07 1.46 -5.32
N ASN A 77 0.55 0.43 -6.02
CA ASN A 77 -0.24 0.63 -7.23
C ASN A 77 -1.56 1.36 -6.93
N GLU A 78 -2.18 1.04 -5.81
CA GLU A 78 -3.40 1.71 -5.33
C GLU A 78 -3.11 3.18 -5.00
N GLN A 79 -2.02 3.45 -4.25
CA GLN A 79 -1.57 4.81 -3.96
C GLN A 79 -1.26 5.60 -5.22
N ASN A 80 -0.56 5.01 -6.19
CA ASN A 80 -0.25 5.65 -7.46
C ASN A 80 -1.51 5.94 -8.27
N SER A 81 -2.45 4.99 -8.31
CA SER A 81 -3.73 5.16 -9.01
C SER A 81 -4.55 6.30 -8.41
N TYR A 82 -4.60 6.38 -7.07
CA TYR A 82 -5.22 7.49 -6.35
C TYR A 82 -4.57 8.84 -6.72
N LEU A 83 -3.23 8.94 -6.64
CA LEU A 83 -2.52 10.17 -7.00
C LEU A 83 -2.72 10.55 -8.47
N CYS A 84 -2.69 9.59 -9.39
CA CYS A 84 -2.96 9.81 -10.81
C CYS A 84 -4.38 10.36 -11.03
N GLY A 85 -5.37 9.84 -10.31
CA GLY A 85 -6.76 10.34 -10.38
C GLY A 85 -6.93 11.79 -9.92
N LEU A 86 -6.02 12.30 -9.09
CA LEU A 86 -6.02 13.70 -8.65
C LEU A 86 -5.34 14.65 -9.65
N ILE A 87 -4.61 14.13 -10.63
CA ILE A 87 -3.87 14.94 -11.60
C ILE A 87 -4.77 15.27 -12.79
N THR A 88 -4.88 16.55 -13.12
CA THR A 88 -5.50 17.03 -14.36
C THR A 88 -4.42 17.56 -15.28
N VAL A 89 -4.35 17.01 -16.50
CA VAL A 89 -3.50 17.53 -17.57
C VAL A 89 -4.21 18.69 -18.26
N LEU A 90 -3.54 19.83 -18.35
CA LEU A 90 -4.03 21.07 -18.96
C LEU A 90 -3.19 21.37 -20.21
N LEU A 91 -3.85 21.40 -21.38
CA LEU A 91 -3.23 21.81 -22.62
C LEU A 91 -2.91 23.31 -22.61
N ILE A 92 -1.71 23.68 -23.04
CA ILE A 92 -1.27 25.08 -23.08
C ILE A 92 -1.84 25.74 -24.33
N ARG A 93 -2.86 26.57 -24.15
CA ARG A 93 -3.57 27.24 -25.27
C ARG A 93 -2.82 28.41 -25.89
N ARG A 94 -1.99 29.11 -25.12
CA ARG A 94 -1.24 30.29 -25.58
C ARG A 94 0.15 30.29 -24.96
N ARG A 95 1.16 30.58 -25.79
CA ARG A 95 2.55 30.73 -25.40
C ARG A 95 2.98 32.17 -25.66
N ARG A 96 3.84 32.70 -24.79
CA ARG A 96 4.53 33.99 -24.99
C ARG A 96 6.02 33.79 -24.72
N PRO A 97 6.73 33.02 -25.57
CA PRO A 97 8.17 32.84 -25.41
C PRO A 97 8.87 34.17 -25.65
N ARG A 98 9.89 34.45 -24.84
CA ARG A 98 10.76 35.64 -25.00
C ARG A 98 12.00 35.33 -25.85
N LYS A 99 12.20 34.06 -26.21
CA LYS A 99 13.31 33.54 -27.01
C LYS A 99 12.72 32.80 -28.20
N ASP A 100 13.50 32.63 -29.26
CA ASP A 100 13.11 31.84 -30.43
C ASP A 100 12.73 30.40 -30.04
N GLU A 101 11.82 29.80 -30.82
CA GLU A 101 11.24 28.49 -30.50
C GLU A 101 12.27 27.38 -30.40
N ASP A 102 13.35 27.44 -31.20
CA ASP A 102 14.44 26.47 -31.20
C ASP A 102 15.26 26.46 -29.91
N VAL A 103 15.23 27.56 -29.14
CA VAL A 103 15.94 27.72 -27.87
C VAL A 103 14.98 27.66 -26.68
N ALA A 104 13.71 28.00 -26.90
CA ALA A 104 12.71 28.00 -25.86
C ALA A 104 12.29 26.56 -25.55
N ASN A 105 12.74 26.02 -24.41
CA ASN A 105 12.28 24.73 -23.88
C ASN A 105 10.79 24.82 -23.46
N LEU A 106 9.90 24.75 -24.44
CA LEU A 106 8.47 24.96 -24.31
C LEU A 106 7.76 23.68 -23.88
N ARG A 107 7.24 23.67 -22.64
CA ARG A 107 6.32 22.61 -22.20
C ARG A 107 5.08 22.51 -23.10
N SER A 108 4.65 21.29 -23.39
CA SER A 108 3.41 20.98 -24.12
C SER A 108 2.17 21.01 -23.22
N SER A 109 2.34 20.61 -21.97
CA SER A 109 1.24 20.48 -20.99
C SER A 109 1.59 21.14 -19.66
N ALA A 110 0.56 21.58 -18.94
CA ALA A 110 0.61 21.94 -17.54
C ALA A 110 -0.17 20.91 -16.72
N TYR A 111 0.12 20.81 -15.43
CA TYR A 111 -0.55 19.85 -14.53
C TYR A 111 -1.16 20.59 -13.34
N SER A 112 -2.39 20.24 -13.01
CA SER A 112 -3.06 20.68 -11.78
C SER A 112 -3.38 19.49 -10.91
N TYR A 113 -3.37 19.70 -9.60
CA TYR A 113 -3.71 18.69 -8.60
C TYR A 113 -5.03 19.10 -7.99
N ARG A 114 -6.00 18.20 -8.01
CA ARG A 114 -7.30 18.37 -7.35
C ARG A 114 -7.27 17.67 -6.01
N ILE A 115 -8.12 18.15 -5.10
CA ILE A 115 -8.41 17.45 -3.86
C ILE A 115 -9.84 16.97 -4.01
N ASN A 116 -10.03 15.66 -3.89
CA ASN A 116 -11.37 15.10 -3.95
C ASN A 116 -11.99 15.20 -2.56
N ASN A 117 -12.81 16.23 -2.33
CA ASN A 117 -13.55 16.41 -1.08
C ASN A 117 -14.84 15.57 -1.02
N ALA A 118 -14.96 14.54 -1.86
CA ALA A 118 -16.13 13.66 -1.90
C ALA A 118 -16.17 12.70 -0.69
N MET A 119 -16.36 13.26 0.50
CA MET A 119 -16.91 12.62 1.71
C MET A 119 -17.32 13.73 2.69
N TYR A 120 -18.34 14.48 2.30
CA TYR A 120 -19.28 15.14 3.20
C TYR A 120 -20.68 14.62 2.87
#